data_AF-A0A4R8TTX5-F1
#
_entry.id   AF-A0A4R8TTX5-F1
#
_cell.length_a   1.000
_cell.length_b   1.000
_cell.length_c   1.000
_cell.angle_alpha   90.00
_cell.angle_beta   90.00
_cell.angle_gamma   90.00
#
_symmetry.space_group_name_H-M   'P 1'
#
loop_
_entity.id
_entity.type
_entity.pdbx_description
1 polymer ?
#
loop_
_entity_poly.entity_id
_entity_poly.type
_entity_poly.pdbx_seq_one_letter_code
_entity_poly.pdbx_strand_id
1 'polypeptide(L)'
;MVGRILFWSGFGFAVRFWQMGIEMRPFFNKESLWAYPAYMLGGGSFGYWLQGVDDRQAAFLNERKSILLEKRARAAARKAEEAEQ
;
A
#
# COMPACT_ATOMS: atom_id res chain seq x y z
N MET A 1 0.53 2.09 8.01
CA MET A 1 1.23 3.26 7.44
C MET A 1 2.74 3.24 7.71
N VAL A 2 3.20 3.38 8.96
CA VAL A 2 4.64 3.46 9.31
C VAL A 2 5.43 2.24 8.83
N GLY A 3 4.94 1.02 9.10
CA GLY A 3 5.63 -0.21 8.67
C GLY A 3 5.83 -0.32 7.16
N ARG A 4 4.89 0.23 6.37
CA ARG A 4 4.98 0.18 4.91
C ARG A 4 5.99 1.18 4.36
N ILE A 5 5.98 2.41 4.89
CA ILE A 5 6.98 3.42 4.53
C ILE A 5 8.38 2.93 4.93
N LEU A 6 8.55 2.39 6.15
CA LEU A 6 9.83 1.83 6.60
C LEU A 6 10.31 0.68 5.71
N PHE A 7 9.41 -0.25 5.35
CA PHE A 7 9.75 -1.35 4.44
C PHE A 7 10.23 -0.82 3.09
N TRP A 8 9.49 0.08 2.46
CA TRP A 8 9.84 0.59 1.14
C TRP A 8 11.06 1.51 1.15
N SER A 9 11.31 2.26 2.22
CA SER A 9 12.56 2.99 2.42
C SER A 9 13.75 2.05 2.58
N GLY A 10 13.63 1.01 3.41
CA GLY A 10 14.66 -0.03 3.55
C GLY A 10 14.89 -0.78 2.24
N PHE A 11 13.84 -1.03 1.46
CA PHE A 11 13.95 -1.60 0.13
C PHE A 11 14.73 -0.69 -0.82
N GLY A 12 14.48 0.62 -0.81
CA GLY A 12 15.27 1.58 -1.57
C GLY A 12 16.76 1.52 -1.23
N PHE A 13 17.10 1.45 0.06
CA PHE A 13 18.48 1.22 0.49
C PHE A 13 19.05 -0.09 -0.07
N ALA A 14 18.30 -1.19 0.05
CA ALA A 14 18.71 -2.50 -0.44
C ALA A 14 18.94 -2.51 -1.96
N VAL A 15 18.09 -1.82 -2.73
CA VAL A 15 18.26 -1.65 -4.18
C VAL A 15 19.55 -0.89 -4.49
N ARG A 16 19.84 0.22 -3.79
CA ARG A 16 21.10 0.95 -3.98
C ARG A 16 22.32 0.10 -3.65
N PHE A 17 22.24 -0.65 -2.54
CA PHE A 17 23.28 -1.58 -2.12
C PHE A 17 23.50 -2.68 -3.16
N TRP A 18 22.42 -3.27 -3.67
CA TRP A 18 22.47 -4.29 -4.72
C TRP A 18 23.06 -3.75 -6.03
N GLN A 19 22.69 -2.54 -6.44
CA GLN A 19 23.26 -1.87 -7.61
C GLN A 19 24.78 -1.75 -7.49
N MET A 20 25.31 -1.33 -6.34
CA MET A 20 26.76 -1.25 -6.12
C MET A 20 27.45 -2.61 -6.20
N GLY A 21 26.78 -3.66 -5.72
CA GLY A 21 27.24 -5.03 -5.85
C GLY A 21 27.40 -5.45 -7.32
N ILE A 22 26.43 -5.08 -8.18
CA ILE A 22 26.50 -5.34 -9.62
C ILE A 22 27.60 -4.49 -10.28
N GLU A 23 27.71 -3.22 -9.93
CA GLU A 23 28.71 -2.30 -10.49
C GLU A 23 30.15 -2.62 -10.01
N MET A 24 30.32 -3.56 -9.07
CA MET A 24 31.60 -3.90 -8.45
C MET A 24 32.32 -2.67 -7.85
N ARG A 25 31.56 -1.64 -7.47
CA ARG A 25 32.08 -0.42 -6.87
C ARG A 25 32.04 -0.52 -5.33
N PRO A 26 32.94 0.15 -4.61
CA PRO A 26 32.92 0.16 -3.14
C PRO A 26 31.57 0.68 -2.62
N PHE A 27 30.90 -0.08 -1.76
CA PHE A 27 29.54 0.24 -1.26
C PHE A 27 29.44 1.65 -0.64
N PHE A 28 30.51 2.13 0.01
CA PHE A 28 30.51 3.41 0.71
C PHE A 28 31.62 4.33 0.17
N ASN A 29 31.40 4.90 -1.02
CA ASN A 29 32.21 5.99 -1.55
C ASN A 29 31.62 7.35 -1.14
N LYS A 30 32.43 8.27 -0.60
CA LYS A 30 32.02 9.60 -0.13
C LYS A 30 31.20 10.39 -1.16
N GLU A 31 31.55 10.30 -2.44
CA GLU A 31 30.84 10.99 -3.54
C GLU A 31 29.45 10.39 -3.83
N SER A 32 29.21 9.14 -3.45
CA SER A 32 27.98 8.39 -3.74
C SER A 32 27.13 8.12 -2.51
N LEU A 33 27.58 8.50 -1.31
CA LEU A 33 26.85 8.27 -0.06
C LEU A 33 25.47 8.95 -0.04
N TRP A 34 25.31 10.09 -0.72
CA TRP A 34 24.04 10.80 -0.84
C TRP A 34 22.97 9.99 -1.61
N ALA A 35 23.37 9.05 -2.45
CA ALA A 35 22.44 8.23 -3.22
C ALA A 35 21.63 7.29 -2.32
N TYR A 36 22.18 6.85 -1.18
CA TYR A 36 21.44 6.01 -0.24
C TYR A 36 20.19 6.70 0.33
N PRO A 37 20.27 7.89 0.95
CA PRO A 37 19.08 8.61 1.39
C PRO A 37 18.17 8.97 0.22
N ALA A 38 18.69 9.27 -0.98
CA ALA A 38 17.86 9.52 -2.16
C ALA A 38 17.02 8.29 -2.54
N TYR A 39 17.60 7.08 -2.56
CA TYR A 39 16.88 5.84 -2.85
C TYR A 39 15.91 5.47 -1.72
N MET A 40 16.29 5.68 -0.46
CA MET A 40 15.41 5.48 0.70
C MET A 40 14.20 6.41 0.65
N LEU A 41 14.38 7.67 0.26
CA LEU A 41 13.29 8.62 0.06
C LEU A 41 12.42 8.21 -1.13
N GLY A 42 13.02 7.84 -2.26
CA GLY A 42 12.29 7.34 -3.42
C GLY A 42 11.42 6.12 -3.08
N GLY A 43 12.00 5.14 -2.39
CA GLY A 43 11.27 3.98 -1.88
C GLY A 43 10.18 4.37 -0.89
N GLY A 44 10.47 5.21 0.10
CA GLY A 44 9.48 5.68 1.07
C GLY A 44 8.29 6.40 0.42
N SER A 45 8.55 7.30 -0.53
CA SER A 45 7.54 7.98 -1.33
C SER A 45 6.71 7.01 -2.15
N PHE A 46 7.33 5.99 -2.75
CA PHE A 46 6.60 4.92 -3.45
C PHE A 46 5.71 4.11 -2.51
N GLY A 47 6.20 3.75 -1.32
CA GLY A 47 5.42 3.06 -0.31
C GLY A 47 4.22 3.85 0.20
N TYR A 48 4.38 5.17 0.34
CA TYR A 48 3.29 6.09 0.66
C TYR A 48 2.26 6.17 -0.46
N TRP A 49 2.69 6.26 -1.72
CA TRP A 49 1.78 6.25 -2.86
C TRP A 49 0.97 4.95 -2.93
N LEU A 50 1.61 3.79 -2.74
CA LEU A 50 0.93 2.50 -2.67
C LEU A 50 -0.12 2.46 -1.55
N GLN A 51 0.13 3.12 -0.41
CA GLN A 51 -0.88 3.24 0.66
C GLN A 51 -2.13 3.95 0.18
N GLY A 52 -1.98 5.08 -0.51
CA GLY A 52 -3.12 5.77 -1.09
C GLY A 52 -3.89 4.93 -2.10
N VAL A 53 -3.20 4.08 -2.87
CA VAL A 53 -3.84 3.16 -3.82
C VAL A 53 -4.66 2.09 -3.10
N ASP A 54 -4.11 1.44 -2.07
CA ASP A 54 -4.83 0.43 -1.30
C ASP A 54 -6.04 1.01 -0.56
N ASP A 55 -5.89 2.20 0.03
CA ASP A 55 -6.96 2.84 0.79
C ASP A 55 -8.16 3.16 -0.12
N ARG A 56 -7.90 3.62 -1.35
CA ARG A 56 -8.95 3.86 -2.36
C ARG A 56 -9.67 2.57 -2.76
N GLN A 57 -8.92 1.49 -2.97
CA GLN A 57 -9.52 0.19 -3.33
C GLN A 57 -10.35 -0.39 -2.18
N ALA A 58 -9.83 -0.32 -0.95
CA ALA A 58 -10.54 -0.78 0.25
C ALA A 58 -11.81 0.03 0.50
N ALA A 59 -11.76 1.36 0.31
CA ALA A 59 -12.92 2.22 0.42
C ALA A 59 -14.02 1.82 -0.58
N PHE A 60 -13.65 1.64 -1.85
CA PHE A 60 -14.59 1.22 -2.89
C PHE A 60 -15.22 -0.15 -2.61
N LEU A 61 -14.41 -1.14 -2.19
CA LEU A 61 -14.92 -2.46 -1.84
C LEU A 61 -15.88 -2.42 -0.65
N ASN A 62 -15.57 -1.61 0.37
CA ASN A 62 -16.43 -1.44 1.54
C ASN A 62 -17.76 -0.77 1.17
N GLU A 63 -17.74 0.24 0.30
CA GLU A 63 -18.97 0.88 -0.20
C GLU A 63 -19.84 -0.10 -0.99
N ARG A 64 -19.24 -0.91 -1.88
CA ARG A 64 -20.00 -1.94 -2.60
C ARG A 64 -20.58 -2.97 -1.66
N LYS A 65 -19.83 -3.38 -0.64
CA LYS A 65 -20.28 -4.32 0.38
C LYS A 65 -21.46 -3.76 1.18
N SER A 66 -21.43 -2.50 1.60
CA SER A 66 -22.54 -1.90 2.36
C SER A 66 -23.83 -1.86 1.54
N ILE A 67 -23.75 -1.44 0.27
CA ILE A 67 -24.90 -1.41 -0.65
C ILE A 67 -25.52 -2.82 -0.81
N LEU A 68 -24.69 -3.86 -0.94
CA LEU A 68 -25.17 -5.23 -1.07
C LEU A 68 -25.83 -5.74 0.22
N LEU A 69 -25.27 -5.41 1.38
CA LEU A 69 -25.83 -5.78 2.68
C LEU A 69 -27.18 -5.10 2.92
N GLU A 70 -27.30 -3.80 2.61
CA GLU A 70 -28.57 -3.08 2.68
C GLU A 70 -29.63 -3.69 1.76
N LYS A 71 -29.26 -4.03 0.52
CA LYS A 71 -30.18 -4.71 -0.41
C LYS A 71 -30.68 -6.04 0.16
N ARG A 72 -29.79 -6.82 0.78
CA ARG A 72 -30.16 -8.09 1.43
C ARG A 72 -31.05 -7.88 2.65
N ALA A 73 -30.76 -6.88 3.49
CA ALA A 73 -31.60 -6.53 4.64
C ALA A 73 -33.01 -6.12 4.20
N ARG A 74 -33.14 -5.27 3.18
CA ARG A 74 -34.44 -4.88 2.61
C ARG A 74 -35.20 -6.08 2.03
N ALA A 75 -34.51 -7.00 1.36
CA ALA A 75 -35.14 -8.21 0.84
C ALA A 75 -35.62 -9.15 1.96
N ALA A 76 -34.86 -9.28 3.05
CA ALA A 76 -35.25 -10.08 4.21
C ALA A 76 -36.46 -9.47 4.94
N ALA A 77 -36.51 -8.15 5.11
CA ALA A 77 -37.64 -7.45 5.72
C ALA A 77 -38.95 -7.69 4.94
N ARG A 78 -38.93 -7.51 3.62
CA ARG A 78 -40.11 -7.78 2.77
C ARG A 78 -40.59 -9.22 2.86
N LYS A 79 -39.68 -10.19 2.91
CA LYS A 79 -40.04 -11.61 3.08
C LYS A 79 -40.66 -11.90 4.45
N ALA A 80 -40.24 -11.21 5.49
CA ALA A 80 -40.83 -11.36 6.82
C ALA A 80 -42.26 -10.78 6.85
N GLU A 81 -42.46 -9.60 6.26
CA GLU A 81 -43.79 -8.97 6.13
C GLU A 81 -44.76 -9.85 5.31
N GLU A 82 -44.29 -10.48 4.23
CA GLU A 82 -45.09 -11.41 3.41
C GLU A 82 -45.41 -12.73 4.13
N ALA A 83 -44.63 -13.13 5.13
CA ALA A 83 -44.87 -14.35 5.92
C ALA A 83 -45.81 -14.11 7.13
N GLU A 84 -46.01 -12.85 7.52
CA GLU A 84 -46.93 -12.45 8.59
C GLU A 84 -48.35 -12.10 8.08
N GLN A 85 -48.52 -11.93 6.76
CA GLN A 85 -49.83 -11.75 6.10
C GLN A 85 -50.44 -13.10 5.69
#